data_AF-A0A9D7UQD2-F1
#
_entry.id   AF-A0A9D7UQD2-F1
#
_cell.length_a   1.000
_cell.length_b   1.000
_cell.length_c   1.000
_cell.angle_alpha   90.00
_cell.angle_beta   90.00
_cell.angle_gamma   90.00
#
_symmetry.space_group_name_H-M   'P 1'
#
loop_
_entity.id
_entity.type
_entity.pdbx_description
1 polymer ?
#
loop_
_entity_poly.entity_id
_entity_poly.type
_entity_poly.pdbx_seq_one_letter_code
_entity_poly.pdbx_strand_id
1 'polypeptide(L)'
;MPKNGKAVVGYFGSQALQRDGNAPFINWARSVLNGENGPSTVERAVFRDSSTYWNDVFIGYWAQAEAYAQWCSRDDVADWWSNPSHLTGDAGIWREVFTVAEGRQETLFSSPNPTGLGAATGTLHGPVQEHNYWGASRDRMPDSDVDMFAPANPEGMPDPIIRETRGKRIRPSLPDNVCLIRSGQNWSDCSADELRSYLDRVKPVLVAGLAYLRDYPVEASCFSCRSMDELELDGTELDKGFAMALFKSLEHQESWTSSHPTHLSIYNAFIEMVQTRGGATDLKLWHEVMVLSGKGCDLEYVNCHPRTGVLPFFS
;
A
#
# COMPACT_ATOMS: atom_id res chain seq x y z
N MET A 1 22.88 -8.65 7.98
CA MET A 1 21.61 -9.38 7.74
C MET A 1 21.94 -10.68 7.02
N PRO A 2 21.23 -11.80 7.24
CA PRO A 2 21.42 -12.96 6.38
C PRO A 2 21.01 -12.56 4.96
N LYS A 3 21.89 -12.82 3.99
CA LYS A 3 21.84 -12.36 2.58
C LYS A 3 20.63 -12.86 1.76
N ASN A 4 19.58 -13.40 2.37
CA ASN A 4 18.44 -14.07 1.72
C ASN A 4 17.11 -13.91 2.49
N GLY A 5 16.90 -12.80 3.21
CA GLY A 5 15.64 -12.57 3.94
C GLY A 5 14.47 -12.24 2.99
N LYS A 6 13.28 -12.76 3.30
CA LYS A 6 12.02 -12.32 2.69
C LYS A 6 11.17 -11.66 3.76
N ALA A 7 10.80 -10.40 3.55
CA ALA A 7 9.82 -9.72 4.38
C ALA A 7 8.41 -10.01 3.86
N VAL A 8 7.42 -9.85 4.73
CA VAL A 8 6.00 -9.96 4.36
C VAL A 8 5.28 -8.69 4.77
N VAL A 9 4.54 -8.10 3.85
CA VAL A 9 3.54 -7.07 4.16
C VAL A 9 2.16 -7.62 3.88
N GLY A 10 1.26 -7.55 4.86
CA GLY A 10 -0.12 -8.02 4.75
C GLY A 10 -1.08 -6.88 5.00
N TYR A 11 -1.91 -6.56 4.00
CA TYR A 11 -3.05 -5.67 4.14
C TYR A 11 -4.29 -6.52 4.40
N PHE A 12 -4.90 -6.38 5.58
CA PHE A 12 -6.14 -7.04 5.95
C PHE A 12 -7.21 -5.97 6.06
N GLY A 13 -8.36 -6.15 5.41
CA GLY A 13 -9.41 -5.14 5.45
C GLY A 13 -10.81 -5.70 5.56
N SER A 14 -11.70 -4.85 6.07
CA SER A 14 -13.15 -5.05 6.09
C SER A 14 -13.83 -3.93 5.33
N GLN A 15 -14.79 -4.29 4.49
CA GLN A 15 -15.51 -3.41 3.59
C GLN A 15 -16.99 -3.36 3.96
N ALA A 16 -17.51 -2.18 4.30
CA ALA A 16 -18.90 -1.97 4.69
C ALA A 16 -19.42 -0.60 4.23
N LEU A 17 -20.75 -0.44 4.14
CA LEU A 17 -21.35 0.87 3.78
C LEU A 17 -21.20 1.93 4.87
N GLN A 18 -21.03 1.50 6.12
CA GLN A 18 -20.85 2.35 7.28
C GLN A 18 -19.65 1.87 8.10
N ARG A 19 -18.95 2.80 8.75
CA ARG A 19 -17.89 2.47 9.70
C ARG A 19 -18.50 2.02 11.02
N ASP A 20 -17.99 0.94 11.56
CA ASP A 20 -18.23 0.49 12.92
C ASP A 20 -16.86 0.23 13.58
N GLY A 21 -16.47 1.07 14.52
CA GLY A 21 -15.20 0.97 15.23
C GLY A 21 -15.03 -0.29 16.08
N ASN A 22 -16.12 -1.03 16.30
CA ASN A 22 -16.16 -2.28 17.08
C ASN A 22 -16.57 -3.49 16.21
N ALA A 23 -16.52 -3.37 14.89
CA ALA A 23 -16.85 -4.46 13.98
C ALA A 23 -16.05 -5.74 14.32
N PRO A 24 -16.62 -6.95 14.12
CA PRO A 24 -15.95 -8.21 14.43
C PRO A 24 -14.54 -8.34 13.84
N PHE A 25 -14.32 -7.78 12.64
CA PHE A 25 -13.01 -7.71 11.99
C PHE A 25 -11.98 -6.92 12.80
N ILE A 26 -12.35 -5.74 13.33
CA ILE A 26 -11.41 -4.88 14.09
C ILE A 26 -11.01 -5.57 15.39
N ASN A 27 -11.97 -6.18 16.09
CA ASN A 27 -11.70 -6.91 17.32
C ASN A 27 -10.78 -8.11 17.06
N TRP A 28 -11.03 -8.86 15.98
CA TRP A 28 -10.16 -9.94 15.55
C TRP A 28 -8.75 -9.43 15.23
N ALA A 29 -8.60 -8.41 14.37
CA ALA A 29 -7.31 -7.90 13.94
C ALA A 29 -6.46 -7.43 15.13
N ARG A 30 -7.06 -6.68 16.08
CA ARG A 30 -6.38 -6.26 17.32
C ARG A 30 -5.91 -7.43 18.18
N SER A 31 -6.70 -8.51 18.23
CA SER A 31 -6.37 -9.72 18.99
C SER A 31 -5.19 -10.47 18.38
N VAL A 32 -5.19 -10.68 17.06
CA VAL A 32 -4.22 -11.60 16.43
C VAL A 32 -2.93 -10.92 15.98
N LEU A 33 -2.96 -9.62 15.63
CA LEU A 33 -1.79 -8.90 15.13
C LEU A 33 -0.83 -8.43 16.24
N ASN A 34 -1.27 -8.39 17.49
CA ASN A 34 -0.40 -8.13 18.66
C ASN A 34 0.00 -9.41 19.41
N GLY A 35 -0.27 -10.58 18.82
CA GLY A 35 -0.04 -11.89 19.44
C GLY A 35 1.23 -12.60 18.98
N GLU A 36 1.38 -13.86 19.38
CA GLU A 36 2.52 -14.71 19.04
C GLU A 36 2.76 -14.81 17.52
N ASN A 37 4.01 -14.67 17.09
CA ASN A 37 4.41 -14.62 15.68
C ASN A 37 3.72 -13.50 14.87
N GLY A 38 3.06 -12.55 15.52
CA GLY A 38 2.49 -11.37 14.89
C GLY A 38 3.55 -10.54 14.15
N PRO A 39 3.11 -9.58 13.33
CA PRO A 39 4.02 -8.70 12.61
C PRO A 39 4.91 -7.91 13.58
N SER A 40 6.13 -7.58 13.11
CA SER A 40 7.05 -6.68 13.79
C SER A 40 6.48 -5.27 13.97
N THR A 41 5.66 -4.83 13.00
CA THR A 41 4.99 -3.53 13.00
C THR A 41 3.56 -3.69 12.52
N VAL A 42 2.62 -3.05 13.23
CA VAL A 42 1.21 -2.96 12.82
C VAL A 42 0.84 -1.50 12.62
N GLU A 43 0.18 -1.21 11.51
CA GLU A 43 -0.39 0.09 11.23
C GLU A 43 -1.87 -0.06 10.89
N ARG A 44 -2.65 1.00 11.07
CA ARG A 44 -4.09 1.01 10.76
C ARG A 44 -4.41 2.19 9.87
N ALA A 45 -5.31 1.98 8.92
CA ALA A 45 -5.79 3.03 8.05
C ALA A 45 -7.27 2.84 7.70
N VAL A 46 -7.87 3.87 7.13
CA VAL A 46 -9.22 3.83 6.59
C VAL A 46 -9.27 4.52 5.24
N PHE A 47 -10.14 4.06 4.36
CA PHE A 47 -10.49 4.81 3.15
C PHE A 47 -11.93 4.57 2.73
N ARG A 48 -12.45 5.48 1.90
CA ARG A 48 -13.74 5.32 1.21
C ARG A 48 -13.48 5.14 -0.27
N ASP A 49 -13.93 4.02 -0.84
CA ASP A 49 -13.74 3.74 -2.26
C ASP A 49 -14.76 4.45 -3.16
N SER A 50 -14.56 4.36 -4.48
CA SER A 50 -15.46 4.95 -5.48
C SER A 50 -16.83 4.28 -5.56
N SER A 51 -16.99 3.10 -4.94
CA SER A 51 -18.29 2.44 -4.76
C SER A 51 -18.95 2.85 -3.43
N THR A 52 -18.40 3.86 -2.75
CA THR A 52 -18.86 4.48 -1.50
C THR A 52 -18.69 3.64 -0.24
N TYR A 53 -18.05 2.47 -0.32
CA TYR A 53 -17.80 1.62 0.85
C TYR A 53 -16.62 2.15 1.65
N TRP A 54 -16.77 2.11 2.96
CA TRP A 54 -15.67 2.28 3.89
C TRP A 54 -14.88 0.98 3.98
N ASN A 55 -13.56 1.13 4.05
CA ASN A 55 -12.62 0.05 4.22
C ASN A 55 -11.74 0.37 5.43
N ASP A 56 -11.90 -0.38 6.52
CA ASP A 56 -10.98 -0.37 7.66
C ASP A 56 -9.87 -1.38 7.36
N VAL A 57 -8.61 -0.96 7.47
CA VAL A 57 -7.44 -1.74 7.06
C VAL A 57 -6.43 -1.82 8.20
N PHE A 58 -5.99 -3.03 8.51
CA PHE A 58 -4.80 -3.29 9.32
C PHE A 58 -3.67 -3.75 8.40
N ILE A 59 -2.48 -3.21 8.61
CA ILE A 59 -1.29 -3.48 7.80
C ILE A 59 -0.23 -4.06 8.72
N GLY A 60 0.09 -5.34 8.52
CA GLY A 60 1.13 -6.03 9.28
C GLY A 60 2.40 -6.18 8.46
N TYR A 61 3.55 -5.91 9.07
CA TYR A 61 4.86 -6.14 8.49
C TYR A 61 5.63 -7.18 9.28
N TRP A 62 5.98 -8.30 8.66
CA TRP A 62 6.88 -9.31 9.23
C TRP A 62 8.25 -9.18 8.61
N ALA A 63 9.28 -9.11 9.44
CA ALA A 63 10.66 -9.08 8.98
C ALA A 63 11.13 -10.41 8.35
N GLN A 64 10.43 -11.52 8.64
CA GLN A 64 10.76 -12.87 8.16
C GLN A 64 9.48 -13.61 7.74
N ALA A 65 9.50 -14.22 6.57
CA ALA A 65 8.37 -14.97 6.01
C ALA A 65 7.95 -16.18 6.87
N GLU A 66 8.88 -16.79 7.60
CA GLU A 66 8.60 -17.91 8.50
C GLU A 66 7.68 -17.48 9.66
N ALA A 67 7.88 -16.28 10.21
CA ALA A 67 7.03 -15.76 11.27
C ALA A 67 5.59 -15.53 10.77
N TYR A 68 5.44 -14.97 9.56
CA TYR A 68 4.13 -14.85 8.92
C TYR A 68 3.47 -16.21 8.69
N ALA A 69 4.22 -17.21 8.21
CA ALA A 69 3.68 -18.56 7.98
C ALA A 69 3.17 -19.20 9.29
N GLN A 70 3.93 -19.06 10.38
CA GLN A 70 3.53 -19.54 11.71
C GLN A 70 2.32 -18.79 12.27
N TRP A 71 2.25 -17.48 12.07
CA TRP A 71 1.09 -16.68 12.43
C TRP A 71 -0.17 -17.10 11.67
N CYS A 72 -0.06 -17.27 10.36
CA CYS A 72 -1.17 -17.68 9.49
C CYS A 72 -1.71 -19.07 9.86
N SER A 73 -0.84 -19.95 10.39
CA SER A 73 -1.20 -21.31 10.82
C SER A 73 -1.82 -21.39 12.21
N ARG A 74 -1.90 -20.28 12.97
CA ARG A 74 -2.55 -20.29 14.28
C ARG A 74 -4.06 -20.52 14.11
N ASP A 75 -4.65 -21.36 14.97
CA ASP A 75 -6.08 -21.68 14.91
C ASP A 75 -6.95 -20.42 14.97
N ASP A 76 -6.62 -19.44 15.83
CA ASP A 76 -7.38 -18.20 15.97
C ASP A 76 -7.31 -17.25 14.75
N VAL A 77 -6.32 -17.43 13.88
CA VAL A 77 -6.19 -16.74 12.60
C VAL A 77 -6.90 -17.53 11.50
N ALA A 78 -6.58 -18.82 11.37
CA ALA A 78 -7.09 -19.69 10.31
C ALA A 78 -8.59 -19.95 10.42
N ASP A 79 -9.10 -20.22 11.62
CA ASP A 79 -10.53 -20.49 11.86
C ASP A 79 -11.36 -19.24 11.61
N TRP A 80 -10.89 -18.08 12.05
CA TRP A 80 -11.59 -16.83 11.79
C TRP A 80 -11.65 -16.54 10.29
N TRP A 81 -10.53 -16.67 9.57
CA TRP A 81 -10.48 -16.35 8.15
C TRP A 81 -11.33 -17.31 7.29
N SER A 82 -11.37 -18.59 7.67
CA SER A 82 -12.12 -19.62 6.96
C SER A 82 -13.60 -19.68 7.33
N ASN A 83 -14.04 -18.96 8.37
CA ASN A 83 -15.41 -19.01 8.87
C ASN A 83 -16.46 -18.72 7.76
N PRO A 84 -17.40 -19.65 7.51
CA PRO A 84 -18.44 -19.46 6.48
C PRO A 84 -19.37 -18.27 6.72
N SER A 85 -19.49 -17.76 7.96
CA SER A 85 -20.35 -16.62 8.26
C SER A 85 -19.97 -15.36 7.46
N HIS A 86 -18.70 -15.24 7.06
CA HIS A 86 -18.21 -14.13 6.23
C HIS A 86 -18.83 -14.11 4.83
N LEU A 87 -19.37 -15.23 4.35
CA LEU A 87 -20.06 -15.29 3.05
C LEU A 87 -21.46 -14.68 3.12
N THR A 88 -22.10 -14.67 4.29
CA THR A 88 -23.49 -14.21 4.44
C THR A 88 -23.63 -12.93 5.25
N GLY A 89 -22.52 -12.38 5.76
CA GLY A 89 -22.52 -11.14 6.53
C GLY A 89 -22.76 -9.88 5.67
N ASP A 90 -22.95 -8.75 6.33
CA ASP A 90 -23.17 -7.46 5.68
C ASP A 90 -21.86 -6.76 5.25
N ALA A 91 -20.72 -7.24 5.75
CA ALA A 91 -19.39 -6.77 5.40
C ALA A 91 -18.67 -7.75 4.47
N GLY A 92 -17.86 -7.21 3.57
CA GLY A 92 -16.81 -7.97 2.90
C GLY A 92 -15.54 -7.97 3.73
N ILE A 93 -14.71 -9.01 3.61
CA ILE A 93 -13.37 -9.03 4.21
C ILE A 93 -12.36 -9.42 3.13
N TRP A 94 -11.15 -8.89 3.21
CA TRP A 94 -10.12 -9.14 2.22
C TRP A 94 -8.73 -9.12 2.82
N ARG A 95 -7.81 -9.89 2.22
CA ARG A 95 -6.39 -9.83 2.51
C ARG A 95 -5.60 -9.73 1.22
N GLU A 96 -4.57 -8.93 1.23
CA GLU A 96 -3.59 -8.77 0.16
C GLU A 96 -2.22 -8.85 0.81
N VAL A 97 -1.61 -10.03 0.73
CA VAL A 97 -0.35 -10.33 1.39
C VAL A 97 0.74 -10.54 0.37
N PHE A 98 1.88 -9.89 0.58
CA PHE A 98 3.00 -9.84 -0.34
C PHE A 98 4.28 -10.25 0.38
N THR A 99 4.85 -11.37 -0.04
CA THR A 99 6.17 -11.83 0.39
C THR A 99 7.22 -11.32 -0.60
N VAL A 100 8.11 -10.44 -0.14
CA VAL A 100 9.04 -9.70 -1.00
C VAL A 100 10.47 -10.00 -0.59
N ALA A 101 11.30 -10.29 -1.59
CA ALA A 101 12.73 -10.50 -1.39
C ALA A 101 13.44 -9.15 -1.21
N GLU A 102 14.48 -9.13 -0.38
CA GLU A 102 15.27 -7.92 -0.10
C GLU A 102 15.76 -7.20 -1.37
N GLY A 103 16.17 -7.95 -2.41
CA GLY A 103 16.64 -7.36 -3.66
C GLY A 103 15.57 -6.71 -4.54
N ARG A 104 14.29 -6.93 -4.25
CA ARG A 104 13.15 -6.49 -5.07
C ARG A 104 12.31 -5.41 -4.41
N GLN A 105 12.89 -4.72 -3.42
CA GLN A 105 12.23 -3.67 -2.68
C GLN A 105 13.21 -2.53 -2.41
N GLU A 106 12.67 -1.34 -2.22
CA GLU A 106 13.41 -0.16 -1.81
C GLU A 106 12.54 0.72 -0.92
N THR A 107 13.19 1.52 -0.08
CA THR A 107 12.52 2.49 0.80
C THR A 107 13.25 3.81 0.77
N LEU A 108 12.52 4.92 0.88
CA LEU A 108 13.08 6.26 1.02
C LEU A 108 12.29 7.03 2.07
N PHE A 109 13.00 7.69 3.00
CA PHE A 109 12.39 8.48 4.08
C PHE A 109 13.05 9.86 4.15
N SER A 110 12.27 10.91 4.33
CA SER A 110 12.78 12.26 4.63
C SER A 110 12.97 12.52 6.14
N SER A 111 12.80 11.49 6.97
CA SER A 111 12.78 11.55 8.44
C SER A 111 13.51 10.34 9.05
N PRO A 112 14.13 10.49 10.24
CA PRO A 112 14.79 9.40 10.95
C PRO A 112 13.83 8.41 11.64
N ASN A 113 12.52 8.68 11.61
CA ASN A 113 11.49 7.80 12.15
C ASN A 113 10.87 6.99 11.00
N PRO A 114 11.29 5.73 10.76
CA PRO A 114 10.74 4.93 9.68
C PRO A 114 9.32 4.44 10.00
N THR A 115 8.62 4.04 8.96
CA THR A 115 7.27 3.44 8.97
C THR A 115 7.26 2.31 7.95
N GLY A 116 6.18 1.53 7.91
CA GLY A 116 6.05 0.42 7.00
C GLY A 116 7.18 -0.60 7.13
N LEU A 117 7.72 -1.03 6.00
CA LEU A 117 8.79 -2.00 5.93
C LEU A 117 10.05 -1.53 6.65
N GLY A 118 10.41 -0.25 6.53
CA GLY A 118 11.60 0.31 7.18
C GLY A 118 11.55 0.18 8.70
N ALA A 119 10.37 0.33 9.31
CA ALA A 119 10.19 0.12 10.74
C ALA A 119 10.33 -1.36 11.14
N ALA A 120 9.94 -2.28 10.26
CA ALA A 120 9.96 -3.72 10.53
C ALA A 120 11.34 -4.37 10.33
N THR A 121 12.14 -3.89 9.39
CA THR A 121 13.46 -4.48 9.03
C THR A 121 14.64 -3.79 9.70
N GLY A 122 14.47 -2.57 10.24
CA GLY A 122 15.42 -1.93 11.13
C GLY A 122 16.20 -0.76 10.51
N THR A 123 17.53 -0.81 10.61
CA THR A 123 18.43 0.36 10.56
C THR A 123 18.26 1.23 9.31
N LEU A 124 18.10 2.53 9.53
CA LEU A 124 18.16 3.54 8.47
C LEU A 124 19.58 3.76 7.99
N HIS A 125 19.75 3.79 6.67
CA HIS A 125 21.00 4.14 6.00
C HIS A 125 20.84 5.47 5.28
N GLY A 126 21.79 6.38 5.47
CA GLY A 126 21.77 7.66 4.77
C GLY A 126 22.92 8.60 5.17
N PRO A 127 23.08 9.73 4.46
CA PRO A 127 22.33 10.08 3.25
C PRO A 127 22.67 9.14 2.07
N VAL A 128 21.68 8.84 1.24
CA VAL A 128 21.85 8.02 0.01
C VAL A 128 22.18 8.94 -1.18
N GLN A 129 22.86 8.43 -2.21
CA GLN A 129 23.15 9.21 -3.42
C GLN A 129 22.04 9.10 -4.45
N GLU A 130 21.39 7.94 -4.49
CA GLU A 130 20.38 7.51 -5.43
C GLU A 130 19.03 8.13 -5.06
N HIS A 131 18.92 9.46 -5.11
CA HIS A 131 17.67 10.20 -4.90
C HIS A 131 17.61 11.45 -5.78
N ASN A 132 16.39 12.00 -5.97
CA ASN A 132 16.14 13.26 -6.69
C ASN A 132 16.46 13.24 -8.20
N TYR A 133 16.36 12.08 -8.85
CA TYR A 133 16.30 11.93 -10.31
C TYR A 133 15.33 10.83 -10.71
N TRP A 134 14.78 10.91 -11.93
CA TRP A 134 13.92 9.86 -12.47
C TRP A 134 14.73 8.58 -12.72
N GLY A 135 14.33 7.47 -12.10
CA GLY A 135 15.09 6.21 -12.07
C GLY A 135 15.69 5.88 -10.70
N ALA A 136 15.79 6.85 -9.78
CA ALA A 136 16.40 6.63 -8.48
C ALA A 136 15.72 5.54 -7.63
N SER A 137 14.41 5.33 -7.77
CA SER A 137 13.70 4.24 -7.09
C SER A 137 14.22 2.87 -7.51
N ARG A 138 14.38 2.67 -8.83
CA ARG A 138 14.96 1.45 -9.39
C ARG A 138 16.39 1.24 -8.93
N ASP A 139 17.25 2.27 -8.99
CA ASP A 139 18.66 2.16 -8.61
C ASP A 139 18.85 1.81 -7.12
N ARG A 140 17.83 2.04 -6.27
CA ARG A 140 17.85 1.62 -4.87
C ARG A 140 17.44 0.16 -4.65
N MET A 141 16.91 -0.53 -5.66
CA MET A 141 16.56 -1.96 -5.56
C MET A 141 17.80 -2.81 -5.89
N PRO A 142 18.32 -3.64 -4.96
CA PRO A 142 19.57 -4.36 -5.19
C PRO A 142 19.58 -5.26 -6.43
N ASP A 143 18.44 -5.83 -6.83
CA ASP A 143 18.36 -6.71 -8.01
C ASP A 143 18.30 -5.93 -9.34
N SER A 144 18.19 -4.59 -9.34
CA SER A 144 18.10 -3.80 -10.58
C SER A 144 19.34 -3.88 -11.46
N ASP A 145 20.50 -4.24 -10.87
CA ASP A 145 21.75 -4.45 -11.59
C ASP A 145 21.72 -5.68 -12.51
N VAL A 146 20.80 -6.63 -12.26
CA VAL A 146 20.73 -7.92 -12.95
C VAL A 146 19.34 -8.28 -13.47
N ASP A 147 18.28 -7.58 -13.05
CA ASP A 147 16.89 -7.77 -13.49
C ASP A 147 16.23 -6.40 -13.74
N MET A 148 15.69 -6.21 -14.95
CA MET A 148 14.96 -4.98 -15.31
C MET A 148 13.51 -4.96 -14.80
N PHE A 149 13.04 -6.03 -14.16
CA PHE A 149 11.68 -6.15 -13.62
C PHE A 149 10.60 -5.96 -14.68
N ALA A 150 10.84 -6.50 -15.88
CA ALA A 150 9.92 -6.37 -17.02
C ALA A 150 8.53 -6.94 -16.68
N PRO A 151 7.43 -6.33 -17.13
CA PRO A 151 6.09 -6.85 -16.88
C PRO A 151 5.95 -8.28 -17.44
N ALA A 152 5.30 -9.18 -16.70
CA ALA A 152 5.11 -10.56 -17.18
C ALA A 152 4.28 -10.64 -18.46
N ASN A 153 3.34 -9.71 -18.67
CA ASN A 153 2.62 -9.57 -19.94
C ASN A 153 3.00 -8.24 -20.62
N PRO A 154 3.63 -8.26 -21.82
CA PRO A 154 3.95 -7.06 -22.57
C PRO A 154 2.72 -6.37 -23.18
N GLU A 155 1.59 -7.08 -23.34
CA GLU A 155 0.34 -6.51 -23.86
C GLU A 155 -0.24 -5.43 -22.94
N GLY A 156 -1.19 -4.64 -23.43
CA GLY A 156 -1.86 -3.59 -22.64
C GLY A 156 -2.53 -4.12 -21.37
N MET A 157 -2.99 -3.20 -20.51
CA MET A 157 -3.85 -3.57 -19.38
C MET A 157 -5.10 -4.30 -19.88
N PRO A 158 -5.52 -5.41 -19.24
CA PRO A 158 -6.81 -6.01 -19.55
C PRO A 158 -7.94 -5.06 -19.15
N ASP A 159 -9.04 -5.07 -19.91
CA ASP A 159 -10.23 -4.33 -19.53
C ASP A 159 -10.81 -4.86 -18.19
N PRO A 160 -11.27 -3.97 -17.30
CA PRO A 160 -11.87 -4.40 -16.04
C PRO A 160 -13.20 -5.11 -16.29
N ILE A 161 -13.34 -6.33 -15.77
CA ILE A 161 -14.56 -7.14 -15.88
C ILE A 161 -15.26 -7.20 -14.52
N ILE A 162 -16.50 -6.72 -14.47
CA ILE A 162 -17.32 -6.80 -13.26
C ILE A 162 -17.95 -8.19 -13.18
N ARG A 163 -17.59 -8.94 -12.13
CA ARG A 163 -18.10 -10.29 -11.85
C ARG A 163 -19.04 -10.25 -10.64
N GLU A 164 -19.89 -11.24 -10.47
CA GLU A 164 -20.64 -11.38 -9.22
C GLU A 164 -19.72 -11.93 -8.13
N THR A 165 -19.50 -11.15 -7.06
CA THR A 165 -18.54 -11.46 -5.98
C THR A 165 -19.16 -11.56 -4.59
N ARG A 166 -20.38 -11.04 -4.41
CA ARG A 166 -21.13 -11.16 -3.15
C ARG A 166 -21.42 -12.63 -2.84
N GLY A 167 -21.29 -13.00 -1.57
CA GLY A 167 -21.45 -14.39 -1.13
C GLY A 167 -20.37 -15.37 -1.62
N LYS A 168 -19.25 -14.88 -2.16
CA LYS A 168 -18.16 -15.73 -2.68
C LYS A 168 -16.85 -15.47 -1.97
N ARG A 169 -15.97 -16.47 -2.00
CA ARG A 169 -14.56 -16.41 -1.61
C ARG A 169 -13.72 -16.55 -2.88
N ILE A 170 -13.00 -15.50 -3.24
CA ILE A 170 -12.27 -15.39 -4.51
C ILE A 170 -10.79 -15.21 -4.19
N ARG A 171 -9.92 -15.95 -4.87
CA ARG A 171 -8.46 -15.93 -4.67
C ARG A 171 -7.75 -15.64 -5.99
N PRO A 172 -7.67 -14.36 -6.39
CA PRO A 172 -7.01 -14.00 -7.62
C PRO A 172 -5.50 -14.22 -7.51
N SER A 173 -4.88 -14.51 -8.65
CA SER A 173 -3.42 -14.60 -8.78
C SER A 173 -2.88 -13.39 -9.55
N LEU A 174 -1.88 -12.72 -8.98
CA LEU A 174 -1.15 -11.67 -9.70
C LEU A 174 -0.05 -12.26 -10.58
N PRO A 175 0.25 -11.65 -11.73
CA PRO A 175 1.44 -11.99 -12.50
C PRO A 175 2.72 -11.58 -11.75
N ASP A 176 3.86 -12.12 -12.18
CA ASP A 176 5.16 -11.62 -11.73
C ASP A 176 5.35 -10.15 -12.14
N ASN A 177 6.14 -9.44 -11.35
CA ASN A 177 6.63 -8.09 -11.58
C ASN A 177 5.58 -6.98 -11.53
N VAL A 178 4.40 -7.25 -10.94
CA VAL A 178 3.50 -6.19 -10.46
C VAL A 178 4.26 -5.32 -9.46
N CYS A 179 4.15 -4.00 -9.59
CA CYS A 179 4.82 -3.04 -8.72
C CYS A 179 3.84 -2.49 -7.70
N LEU A 180 4.09 -2.79 -6.43
CA LEU A 180 3.42 -2.18 -5.31
C LEU A 180 4.20 -0.94 -4.88
N ILE A 181 3.52 0.20 -4.75
CA ILE A 181 4.06 1.38 -4.07
C ILE A 181 3.14 1.75 -2.91
N ARG A 182 3.73 2.06 -1.77
CA ARG A 182 3.08 2.80 -0.69
C ARG A 182 3.85 4.09 -0.47
N SER A 183 3.21 5.24 -0.66
CA SER A 183 3.81 6.57 -0.53
C SER A 183 3.03 7.42 0.45
N GLY A 184 3.66 7.80 1.55
CA GLY A 184 3.03 8.45 2.68
C GLY A 184 3.46 9.89 2.92
N GLN A 185 2.58 10.60 3.63
CA GLN A 185 2.72 11.98 4.03
C GLN A 185 2.35 12.09 5.51
N ASN A 186 3.22 12.68 6.31
CA ASN A 186 3.00 12.90 7.73
C ASN A 186 3.21 14.39 8.04
N TRP A 187 2.12 15.05 8.42
CA TRP A 187 2.08 16.49 8.73
C TRP A 187 1.84 16.78 10.21
N SER A 188 1.98 15.77 11.08
CA SER A 188 1.73 15.91 12.54
C SER A 188 2.58 16.97 13.24
N ASP A 189 3.81 17.22 12.76
CA ASP A 189 4.70 18.23 13.32
C ASP A 189 4.76 19.51 12.46
N CYS A 190 3.93 19.63 11.43
CA CYS A 190 3.94 20.81 10.58
C CYS A 190 3.52 22.06 11.35
N SER A 191 4.32 23.13 11.26
CA SER A 191 3.85 24.47 11.62
C SER A 191 2.55 24.83 10.89
N ALA A 192 1.72 25.69 11.49
CA ALA A 192 0.42 26.06 10.91
C ALA A 192 0.53 26.62 9.47
N ASP A 193 1.59 27.39 9.20
CA ASP A 193 1.85 27.94 7.87
C ASP A 193 2.26 26.85 6.86
N GLU A 194 3.05 25.85 7.29
CA GLU A 194 3.42 24.71 6.44
C GLU A 194 2.23 23.80 6.16
N LEU A 195 1.47 23.47 7.19
CA LEU A 195 0.26 22.66 7.07
C LEU A 195 -0.71 23.31 6.10
N ARG A 196 -0.94 24.63 6.22
CA ARG A 196 -1.78 25.37 5.28
C ARG A 196 -1.23 25.29 3.85
N SER A 197 0.07 25.49 3.66
CA SER A 197 0.68 25.40 2.33
C SER A 197 0.50 23.99 1.72
N TYR A 198 0.73 22.94 2.52
CA TYR A 198 0.52 21.56 2.10
C TYR A 198 -0.95 21.30 1.73
N LEU A 199 -1.90 21.67 2.60
CA LEU A 199 -3.33 21.43 2.39
C LEU A 199 -3.91 22.23 1.23
N ASP A 200 -3.46 23.48 1.03
CA ASP A 200 -3.98 24.37 -0.01
C ASP A 200 -3.35 24.11 -1.39
N ARG A 201 -2.09 23.65 -1.44
CA ARG A 201 -1.31 23.58 -2.70
C ARG A 201 -0.94 22.15 -3.12
N VAL A 202 -0.49 21.31 -2.18
CA VAL A 202 0.06 19.98 -2.51
C VAL A 202 -1.00 18.90 -2.41
N LYS A 203 -1.77 18.86 -1.31
CA LYS A 203 -2.81 17.84 -1.09
C LYS A 203 -3.87 17.80 -2.20
N PRO A 204 -4.36 18.92 -2.77
CA PRO A 204 -5.38 18.88 -3.82
C PRO A 204 -4.88 18.24 -5.11
N VAL A 205 -3.64 18.55 -5.54
CA VAL A 205 -3.04 17.94 -6.74
C VAL A 205 -2.66 16.48 -6.49
N LEU A 206 -2.28 16.12 -5.26
CA LEU A 206 -2.10 14.73 -4.84
C LEU A 206 -3.41 13.94 -4.99
N VAL A 207 -4.50 14.44 -4.41
CA VAL A 207 -5.83 13.81 -4.50
C VAL A 207 -6.26 13.65 -5.96
N ALA A 208 -6.05 14.66 -6.80
CA ALA A 208 -6.36 14.58 -8.23
C ALA A 208 -5.52 13.50 -8.95
N GLY A 209 -4.23 13.39 -8.64
CA GLY A 209 -3.36 12.37 -9.20
C GLY A 209 -3.75 10.95 -8.79
N LEU A 210 -4.08 10.74 -7.52
CA LEU A 210 -4.55 9.44 -7.02
C LEU A 210 -5.94 9.09 -7.58
N ALA A 211 -6.82 10.07 -7.75
CA ALA A 211 -8.11 9.87 -8.41
C ALA A 211 -7.92 9.44 -9.87
N TYR A 212 -6.96 10.01 -10.60
CA TYR A 212 -6.63 9.57 -11.95
C TYR A 212 -6.21 8.09 -11.99
N LEU A 213 -5.27 7.68 -11.11
CA LEU A 213 -4.83 6.28 -11.03
C LEU A 213 -5.98 5.31 -10.73
N ARG A 214 -6.94 5.74 -9.89
CA ARG A 214 -8.10 4.94 -9.49
C ARG A 214 -9.17 4.85 -10.59
N ASP A 215 -9.47 5.97 -11.25
CA ASP A 215 -10.64 6.10 -12.13
C ASP A 215 -10.30 5.78 -13.60
N TYR A 216 -9.02 5.82 -13.97
CA TYR A 216 -8.49 5.50 -15.31
C TYR A 216 -7.45 4.37 -15.25
N PRO A 217 -7.78 3.20 -14.68
CA PRO A 217 -6.80 2.16 -14.37
C PRO A 217 -6.11 1.57 -15.61
N VAL A 218 -6.82 1.52 -16.75
CA VAL A 218 -6.27 1.02 -18.02
C VAL A 218 -5.25 2.01 -18.58
N GLU A 219 -5.59 3.30 -18.68
CA GLU A 219 -4.66 4.33 -19.14
C GLU A 219 -3.47 4.50 -18.19
N ALA A 220 -3.73 4.45 -16.88
CA ALA A 220 -2.71 4.59 -15.84
C ALA A 220 -1.82 3.36 -15.66
N SER A 221 -2.15 2.22 -16.28
CA SER A 221 -1.49 0.94 -16.01
C SER A 221 -1.42 0.57 -14.53
N CYS A 222 -2.54 0.81 -13.83
CA CYS A 222 -2.68 0.66 -12.38
C CYS A 222 -3.90 -0.20 -12.05
N PHE A 223 -3.68 -1.38 -11.49
CA PHE A 223 -4.74 -2.33 -11.13
C PHE A 223 -5.58 -1.85 -9.94
N SER A 224 -4.97 -1.10 -9.02
CA SER A 224 -5.66 -0.60 -7.83
C SER A 224 -4.91 0.61 -7.30
N CYS A 225 -5.63 1.66 -6.91
CA CYS A 225 -5.06 2.81 -6.20
C CYS A 225 -6.00 3.22 -5.06
N ARG A 226 -5.43 3.40 -3.87
CA ARG A 226 -6.14 3.71 -2.63
C ARG A 226 -5.43 4.88 -1.94
N SER A 227 -6.17 5.92 -1.60
CA SER A 227 -5.73 6.98 -0.69
C SER A 227 -6.30 6.66 0.68
N MET A 228 -5.45 6.45 1.68
CA MET A 228 -5.86 6.04 3.02
C MET A 228 -5.40 7.06 4.05
N ASP A 229 -6.29 7.34 5.00
CA ASP A 229 -5.98 8.13 6.20
C ASP A 229 -5.53 7.17 7.30
N GLU A 230 -4.38 7.45 7.92
CA GLU A 230 -3.86 6.61 8.99
C GLU A 230 -4.61 6.88 10.30
N LEU A 231 -4.73 5.81 11.09
CA LEU A 231 -5.35 5.83 12.40
C LEU A 231 -4.37 5.22 13.41
N GLU A 232 -4.51 5.63 14.67
CA GLU A 232 -4.03 4.81 15.77
C GLU A 232 -4.74 3.45 15.79
N LEU A 233 -4.14 2.45 16.44
CA LEU A 233 -4.74 1.11 16.52
C LEU A 233 -6.12 1.14 17.21
N ASP A 234 -6.36 2.10 18.10
CA ASP A 234 -7.65 2.33 18.75
C ASP A 234 -8.70 3.01 17.84
N GLY A 235 -8.28 3.56 16.70
CA GLY A 235 -9.13 4.22 15.71
C GLY A 235 -9.10 5.75 15.75
N THR A 236 -8.29 6.35 16.63
CA THR A 236 -8.06 7.80 16.67
C THR A 236 -7.42 8.26 15.35
N GLU A 237 -7.90 9.37 14.80
CA GLU A 237 -7.37 9.93 13.55
C GLU A 237 -5.95 10.47 13.75
N LEU A 238 -5.08 10.24 12.75
CA LEU A 238 -3.74 10.77 12.72
C LEU A 238 -3.60 11.83 11.63
N ASP A 239 -2.66 12.75 11.84
CA ASP A 239 -2.19 13.71 10.85
C ASP A 239 -1.20 13.06 9.86
N LYS A 240 -1.63 11.91 9.33
CA LYS A 240 -0.87 11.04 8.43
C LYS A 240 -1.79 10.39 7.42
N GLY A 241 -1.29 10.18 6.23
CA GLY A 241 -1.98 9.41 5.19
C GLY A 241 -1.00 8.87 4.17
N PHE A 242 -1.46 7.94 3.34
CA PHE A 242 -0.66 7.38 2.28
C PHE A 242 -1.50 6.95 1.09
N ALA A 243 -0.85 6.92 -0.07
CA ALA A 243 -1.35 6.21 -1.24
C ALA A 243 -0.77 4.79 -1.26
N MET A 244 -1.59 3.80 -1.58
CA MET A 244 -1.16 2.46 -1.97
C MET A 244 -1.61 2.22 -3.40
N ALA A 245 -0.71 1.82 -4.28
CA ALA A 245 -1.03 1.53 -5.67
C ALA A 245 -0.33 0.26 -6.18
N LEU A 246 -1.04 -0.52 -6.99
CA LEU A 246 -0.56 -1.72 -7.67
C LEU A 246 -0.45 -1.42 -9.17
N PHE A 247 0.73 -1.04 -9.63
CA PHE A 247 1.04 -0.81 -11.03
C PHE A 247 1.36 -2.12 -11.75
N LYS A 248 1.10 -2.16 -13.05
CA LYS A 248 1.41 -3.30 -13.92
C LYS A 248 2.89 -3.73 -13.84
N SER A 249 3.81 -2.77 -13.74
CA SER A 249 5.23 -3.00 -13.43
C SER A 249 5.91 -1.73 -12.93
N LEU A 250 7.17 -1.87 -12.51
CA LEU A 250 7.99 -0.74 -12.06
C LEU A 250 8.12 0.33 -13.16
N GLU A 251 8.33 -0.09 -14.40
CA GLU A 251 8.41 0.81 -15.56
C GLU A 251 7.14 1.66 -15.73
N HIS A 252 5.96 1.10 -15.49
CA HIS A 252 4.70 1.85 -15.61
C HIS A 252 4.55 2.87 -14.48
N GLN A 253 4.99 2.53 -13.26
CA GLN A 253 5.06 3.47 -12.15
C GLN A 253 6.07 4.59 -12.42
N GLU A 254 7.25 4.26 -12.93
CA GLU A 254 8.29 5.23 -13.33
C GLU A 254 7.79 6.17 -14.44
N SER A 255 7.12 5.61 -15.46
CA SER A 255 6.53 6.38 -16.56
C SER A 255 5.49 7.38 -16.04
N TRP A 256 4.57 6.94 -15.17
CA TRP A 256 3.59 7.85 -14.57
C TRP A 256 4.27 8.96 -13.75
N THR A 257 5.23 8.60 -12.89
CA THR A 257 5.91 9.58 -12.04
C THR A 257 6.78 10.58 -12.82
N SER A 258 7.44 10.16 -13.89
CA SER A 258 8.38 11.01 -14.64
C SER A 258 7.73 11.83 -15.76
N SER A 259 6.54 11.45 -16.23
CA SER A 259 5.96 12.05 -17.44
C SER A 259 4.48 12.44 -17.34
N HIS A 260 3.69 11.82 -16.45
CA HIS A 260 2.26 12.09 -16.43
C HIS A 260 1.97 13.45 -15.78
N PRO A 261 1.12 14.30 -16.40
CA PRO A 261 0.84 15.65 -15.89
C PRO A 261 0.38 15.67 -14.44
N THR A 262 -0.40 14.68 -14.00
CA THR A 262 -0.89 14.64 -12.61
C THR A 262 0.23 14.47 -11.59
N HIS A 263 1.23 13.61 -11.85
CA HIS A 263 2.37 13.49 -10.94
C HIS A 263 3.31 14.70 -11.05
N LEU A 264 3.54 15.21 -12.27
CA LEU A 264 4.33 16.43 -12.44
C LEU A 264 3.72 17.64 -11.70
N SER A 265 2.39 17.75 -11.63
CA SER A 265 1.72 18.75 -10.79
C SER A 265 2.02 18.57 -9.30
N ILE A 266 2.03 17.33 -8.79
CA ILE A 266 2.38 17.02 -7.39
C ILE A 266 3.83 17.43 -7.12
N TYR A 267 4.75 16.98 -7.97
CA TYR A 267 6.17 17.28 -7.87
C TYR A 267 6.43 18.80 -7.89
N ASN A 268 5.87 19.52 -8.86
CA ASN A 268 6.06 20.97 -8.97
C ASN A 268 5.47 21.72 -7.78
N ALA A 269 4.28 21.34 -7.31
CA ALA A 269 3.66 21.96 -6.13
C ALA A 269 4.50 21.75 -4.86
N PHE A 270 5.05 20.55 -4.68
CA PHE A 270 5.94 20.25 -3.56
C PHE A 270 7.26 21.04 -3.64
N ILE A 271 7.90 21.08 -4.81
CA ILE A 271 9.14 21.85 -5.02
C ILE A 271 8.91 23.34 -4.76
N GLU A 272 7.80 23.91 -5.25
CA GLU A 272 7.46 25.32 -4.98
C GLU A 272 7.29 25.56 -3.48
N MET A 273 6.58 24.67 -2.77
CA MET A 273 6.41 24.76 -1.31
C MET A 273 7.75 24.76 -0.59
N VAL A 274 8.64 23.81 -0.91
CA VAL A 274 9.98 23.71 -0.29
C VAL A 274 10.83 24.95 -0.58
N GLN A 275 10.80 25.46 -1.83
CA GLN A 275 11.54 26.66 -2.23
C GLN A 275 11.06 27.90 -1.47
N THR A 276 9.74 28.09 -1.31
CA THR A 276 9.18 29.23 -0.55
C THR A 276 9.58 29.23 0.93
N ARG A 277 9.98 28.07 1.46
CA ARG A 277 10.42 27.88 2.85
C ARG A 277 11.94 27.80 3.01
N GLY A 278 12.70 28.13 1.96
CA GLY A 278 14.16 28.12 2.01
C GLY A 278 14.77 26.72 2.20
N GLY A 279 14.05 25.66 1.80
CA GLY A 279 14.52 24.27 1.88
C GLY A 279 14.19 23.54 3.19
N ALA A 280 13.62 24.21 4.19
CA ALA A 280 13.20 23.58 5.43
C ALA A 280 11.73 23.09 5.35
N THR A 281 11.50 21.84 5.74
CA THR A 281 10.16 21.23 5.76
C THR A 281 10.01 20.33 6.98
N ASP A 282 8.95 20.56 7.75
CA ASP A 282 8.51 19.71 8.86
C ASP A 282 7.70 18.50 8.35
N LEU A 283 7.13 18.63 7.14
CA LEU A 283 6.42 17.59 6.43
C LEU A 283 7.35 16.40 6.17
N LYS A 284 6.95 15.23 6.64
CA LYS A 284 7.72 14.00 6.45
C LYS A 284 7.09 13.21 5.31
N LEU A 285 7.89 12.97 4.28
CA LEU A 285 7.51 12.18 3.12
C LEU A 285 8.32 10.89 3.12
N TRP A 286 7.68 9.83 2.65
CA TRP A 286 8.33 8.54 2.51
C TRP A 286 7.64 7.71 1.44
N HIS A 287 8.34 6.68 0.98
CA HIS A 287 7.73 5.62 0.22
C HIS A 287 8.47 4.30 0.40
N GLU A 288 7.77 3.22 0.12
CA GLU A 288 8.30 1.89 -0.12
C GLU A 288 7.78 1.39 -1.47
N VAL A 289 8.66 0.80 -2.27
CA VAL A 289 8.32 0.21 -3.57
C VAL A 289 8.78 -1.23 -3.57
N MET A 290 7.92 -2.12 -4.07
CA MET A 290 8.14 -3.57 -4.09
C MET A 290 7.77 -4.14 -5.45
N VAL A 291 8.67 -4.91 -6.05
CA VAL A 291 8.40 -5.67 -7.27
C VAL A 291 8.04 -7.11 -6.89
N LEU A 292 6.75 -7.41 -7.02
CA LEU A 292 6.14 -8.64 -6.52
C LEU A 292 6.51 -9.85 -7.39
N SER A 293 6.70 -11.01 -6.75
CA SER A 293 6.55 -12.29 -7.44
C SER A 293 5.11 -12.75 -7.30
N GLY A 294 4.50 -13.21 -8.40
CA GLY A 294 3.14 -13.75 -8.40
C GLY A 294 2.99 -14.92 -7.42
N LYS A 295 4.02 -15.74 -7.26
CA LYS A 295 4.06 -16.85 -6.26
C LYS A 295 4.22 -16.37 -4.81
N GLY A 296 4.65 -15.12 -4.62
CA GLY A 296 4.77 -14.48 -3.30
C GLY A 296 3.51 -13.71 -2.88
N CYS A 297 2.43 -13.76 -3.67
CA CYS A 297 1.19 -13.05 -3.38
C CYS A 297 0.10 -14.02 -2.85
N ASP A 298 -0.52 -13.70 -1.72
CA ASP A 298 -1.75 -14.34 -1.23
C ASP A 298 -2.85 -13.28 -1.16
N LEU A 299 -3.74 -13.32 -2.17
CA LEU A 299 -4.86 -12.40 -2.28
C LEU A 299 -6.16 -13.17 -2.08
N GLU A 300 -7.04 -12.65 -1.24
CA GLU A 300 -8.33 -13.26 -1.00
C GLU A 300 -9.37 -12.22 -0.66
N TYR A 301 -10.54 -12.33 -1.28
CA TYR A 301 -11.69 -11.46 -1.07
C TYR A 301 -12.91 -12.31 -0.77
N VAL A 302 -13.61 -12.00 0.31
CA VAL A 302 -14.80 -12.71 0.77
C VAL A 302 -15.94 -11.71 0.86
N ASN A 303 -16.99 -11.96 0.09
CA ASN A 303 -18.20 -11.13 0.08
C ASN A 303 -17.95 -9.63 -0.22
N CYS A 304 -16.82 -9.27 -0.83
CA CYS A 304 -16.55 -7.88 -1.25
C CYS A 304 -17.37 -7.47 -2.48
N HIS A 305 -17.54 -6.17 -2.71
CA HIS A 305 -18.11 -5.68 -3.97
C HIS A 305 -17.12 -5.90 -5.13
N PRO A 306 -17.60 -5.98 -6.38
CA PRO A 306 -16.80 -6.52 -7.50
C PRO A 306 -15.74 -5.58 -8.06
N ARG A 307 -15.56 -4.40 -7.44
CA ARG A 307 -14.53 -3.42 -7.78
C ARG A 307 -13.44 -3.33 -6.71
N THR A 308 -13.44 -4.25 -5.75
CA THR A 308 -12.49 -4.24 -4.64
C THR A 308 -11.12 -4.72 -5.10
N GLY A 309 -10.07 -3.97 -4.76
CA GLY A 309 -8.69 -4.34 -5.05
C GLY A 309 -8.49 -4.70 -6.51
N VAL A 310 -8.06 -5.93 -6.76
CA VAL A 310 -7.70 -6.41 -8.09
C VAL A 310 -8.78 -7.29 -8.75
N LEU A 311 -9.94 -7.46 -8.11
CA LEU A 311 -11.06 -8.28 -8.60
C LEU A 311 -11.57 -7.95 -10.03
N PRO A 312 -11.50 -6.68 -10.50
CA PRO A 312 -11.86 -6.39 -11.89
C PRO A 312 -10.94 -7.08 -12.91
N PHE A 313 -9.68 -7.27 -12.56
CA PHE A 313 -8.62 -7.69 -13.49
C PHE A 313 -8.27 -9.17 -13.38
N PHE A 314 -8.44 -9.76 -12.19
CA PHE A 314 -8.06 -11.14 -11.90
C PHE A 314 -9.18 -11.90 -11.21
N SER A 315 -9.19 -13.22 -11.35
CA SER A 315 -10.16 -14.15 -10.76
C SER A 315 -9.47 -15.24 -9.97
#